data_AF-A0A0J1HDI9-F1
#
_entry.id   AF-A0A0J1HDI9-F1
#
_cell.length_a   1.000
_cell.length_b   1.000
_cell.length_c   1.000
_cell.angle_alpha   90.00
_cell.angle_beta   90.00
_cell.angle_gamma   90.00
#
_symmetry.space_group_name_H-M   'P 1'
#
loop_
_entity.id
_entity.type
_entity.pdbx_description
1 polymer ?
#
loop_
_entity_poly.entity_id
_entity_poly.type
_entity_poly.pdbx_seq_one_letter_code
_entity_poly.pdbx_strand_id
1 'polypeptide(L)'
;MECLMEIFKSLLPVFSLVIGSILTYYFGIKSKRGESALKYKEEQYAKLLIKLQGFVGQTANVETKKEFFEEQYKSWLYCSDEVIEAINEMVSLVIENKGDVPDPEEGQRVIGNIVVAMRKDLYGKTKLGHKSFTYTDVIG
;
A
#
# COMPACT_ATOMS: atom_id res chain seq x y z
N MET A 1 -48.93 -12.94 33.36
CA MET A 1 -47.70 -13.35 32.64
C MET A 1 -47.89 -13.23 31.12
N GLU A 2 -49.02 -13.63 30.55
CA GLU A 2 -49.29 -13.59 29.09
C GLU A 2 -49.24 -12.19 28.48
N CYS A 3 -49.89 -11.19 29.12
CA CYS A 3 -49.91 -9.81 28.62
C CYS A 3 -48.50 -9.16 28.54
N LEU A 4 -47.61 -9.48 29.49
CA LEU A 4 -46.21 -9.04 29.46
C LEU A 4 -45.45 -9.66 28.28
N MET A 5 -45.78 -10.91 27.93
CA MET A 5 -45.14 -11.67 26.86
C MET A 5 -45.56 -11.15 25.48
N GLU A 6 -46.81 -10.71 25.32
CA GLU A 6 -47.31 -10.08 24.09
C GLU A 6 -46.67 -8.72 23.83
N ILE A 7 -46.48 -7.90 24.87
CA ILE A 7 -45.77 -6.61 24.79
C ILE A 7 -44.32 -6.83 24.32
N PHE A 8 -43.63 -7.84 24.88
CA PHE A 8 -42.27 -8.18 24.45
C PHE A 8 -42.20 -8.63 22.98
N LYS A 9 -43.14 -9.47 22.52
CA LYS A 9 -43.21 -9.92 21.12
C LYS A 9 -43.46 -8.75 20.16
N SER A 10 -44.24 -7.75 20.57
CA SER A 10 -44.51 -6.55 19.77
C SER A 10 -43.31 -5.59 19.71
N LEU A 11 -42.52 -5.50 20.78
CA LEU A 11 -41.32 -4.64 20.83
C LEU A 11 -40.11 -5.24 20.13
N LEU A 12 -40.02 -6.56 20.05
CA LEU A 12 -38.91 -7.30 19.43
C LEU A 12 -38.57 -6.85 17.99
N PRO A 13 -39.54 -6.68 17.05
CA PRO A 13 -39.24 -6.18 15.72
C PRO A 13 -38.70 -4.73 15.74
N VAL A 14 -39.21 -3.86 16.62
CA VAL A 14 -38.72 -2.48 16.75
C VAL A 14 -37.27 -2.47 17.22
N PHE A 15 -36.94 -3.27 18.24
CA PHE A 15 -35.56 -3.43 18.70
C PHE A 15 -34.65 -3.99 17.62
N SER A 16 -35.10 -5.00 16.85
CA SER A 16 -34.31 -5.54 15.74
C SER A 16 -34.03 -4.51 14.65
N LEU A 17 -34.98 -3.63 14.35
CA LEU A 17 -34.83 -2.59 13.34
C LEU A 17 -33.84 -1.51 13.79
N VAL A 18 -33.92 -1.10 15.06
CA VAL A 18 -32.99 -0.14 15.66
C VAL A 18 -31.56 -0.72 15.69
N ILE A 19 -31.39 -1.94 16.20
CA ILE A 19 -30.09 -2.62 16.26
C ILE A 19 -29.53 -2.82 14.84
N GLY A 20 -30.34 -3.31 13.90
CA GLY A 20 -29.93 -3.51 12.52
C GLY A 20 -29.48 -2.21 11.83
N SER A 21 -30.15 -1.09 12.11
CA SER A 21 -29.78 0.23 11.57
C SER A 21 -28.44 0.71 12.13
N ILE A 22 -28.22 0.56 13.45
CA ILE A 22 -26.95 0.94 14.10
C ILE A 22 -25.80 0.09 13.55
N LEU A 23 -25.99 -1.22 13.44
CA LEU A 23 -24.98 -2.13 12.90
C LEU A 23 -24.66 -1.77 11.44
N THR A 24 -25.67 -1.58 10.59
CA THR A 24 -25.47 -1.22 9.18
C THR A 24 -24.70 0.09 9.02
N TYR A 25 -25.02 1.10 9.84
CA TYR A 25 -24.31 2.37 9.84
C TYR A 25 -22.84 2.21 10.25
N TYR A 26 -22.59 1.49 11.35
CA TYR A 26 -21.24 1.29 11.86
C TYR A 26 -20.37 0.47 10.90
N PHE A 27 -20.89 -0.65 10.40
CA PHE A 27 -20.20 -1.48 9.41
C PHE A 27 -20.03 -0.74 8.07
N GLY A 28 -21.03 0.01 7.63
CA GLY A 28 -20.96 0.81 6.40
C GLY A 28 -19.87 1.88 6.45
N ILE A 29 -19.75 2.61 7.56
CA ILE A 29 -18.69 3.60 7.75
C ILE A 29 -17.32 2.94 7.83
N LYS A 30 -17.20 1.84 8.60
CA LYS A 30 -15.93 1.12 8.73
C LYS A 30 -15.46 0.57 7.38
N SER A 31 -16.37 -0.01 6.58
CA SER A 31 -16.07 -0.51 5.23
C SER A 31 -15.59 0.63 4.33
N LYS A 32 -16.35 1.74 4.27
CA LYS A 32 -15.99 2.91 3.45
C LYS A 32 -14.64 3.50 3.84
N ARG A 33 -14.34 3.62 5.14
CA ARG A 33 -13.02 4.09 5.61
C ARG A 33 -11.89 3.16 5.18
N GLY A 34 -12.09 1.84 5.27
CA GLY A 34 -11.12 0.86 4.81
C GLY A 34 -10.87 0.95 3.30
N GLU A 35 -11.93 1.03 2.50
CA GLU A 35 -11.82 1.19 1.04
C GLU A 35 -11.14 2.51 0.65
N SER A 36 -11.48 3.62 1.30
CA SER A 36 -10.82 4.91 1.04
C SER A 36 -9.34 4.90 1.43
N ALA A 37 -8.99 4.28 2.55
CA ALA A 37 -7.59 4.14 2.96
C ALA A 37 -6.81 3.24 1.99
N LEU A 38 -7.40 2.13 1.53
CA LEU A 38 -6.78 1.25 0.56
C LEU A 38 -6.54 1.96 -0.78
N LYS A 39 -7.56 2.64 -1.32
CA LYS A 39 -7.43 3.43 -2.55
C LYS A 39 -6.37 4.53 -2.43
N TYR A 40 -6.35 5.23 -1.30
CA TYR A 40 -5.33 6.24 -1.05
C TYR A 40 -3.92 5.65 -1.08
N LYS A 41 -3.71 4.48 -0.43
CA LYS A 41 -2.43 3.76 -0.48
C LYS A 41 -2.07 3.34 -1.90
N GLU A 42 -3.00 2.77 -2.66
CA GLU A 42 -2.79 2.38 -4.07
C GLU A 42 -2.32 3.58 -4.91
N GLU A 43 -2.97 4.74 -4.75
CA GLU A 43 -2.59 5.98 -5.44
C GLU A 43 -1.18 6.46 -5.05
N GLN A 44 -0.81 6.42 -3.75
CA GLN A 44 0.52 6.84 -3.34
C GLN A 44 1.60 5.85 -3.81
N TYR A 45 1.32 4.54 -3.76
CA TYR A 45 2.23 3.53 -4.28
C TYR A 45 2.43 3.62 -5.78
N ALA A 46 1.39 3.94 -6.55
CA ALA A 46 1.54 4.18 -7.98
C ALA A 46 2.51 5.34 -8.27
N LYS A 47 2.44 6.44 -7.49
CA LYS A 47 3.39 7.56 -7.62
C LYS A 47 4.82 7.15 -7.27
N LEU A 48 5.01 6.40 -6.19
CA LEU A 48 6.33 5.91 -5.80
C LEU A 48 6.91 4.98 -6.87
N LEU A 49 6.08 4.09 -7.42
CA LEU A 49 6.47 3.12 -8.45
C LEU A 49 6.96 3.80 -9.73
N ILE A 50 6.26 4.86 -10.18
CA ILE A 50 6.70 5.64 -11.35
C ILE A 50 8.06 6.30 -11.07
N LYS A 51 8.28 6.81 -9.86
CA LYS A 51 9.52 7.50 -9.49
C LYS A 51 10.70 6.55 -9.28
N LEU A 52 10.46 5.26 -9.05
CA LEU A 52 11.51 4.24 -9.01
C LEU A 52 12.29 4.12 -10.33
N GLN A 53 11.72 4.57 -11.45
CA GLN A 53 12.41 4.63 -12.74
C GLN A 53 13.69 5.47 -12.70
N GLY A 54 13.78 6.48 -11.82
CA GLY A 54 14.99 7.28 -11.64
C GLY A 54 16.21 6.48 -11.15
N PHE A 55 16.02 5.21 -10.81
CA PHE A 55 17.04 4.27 -10.35
C PHE A 55 17.27 3.09 -11.32
N VAL A 56 16.57 3.03 -12.45
CA VAL A 56 16.69 1.94 -13.44
C VAL A 56 16.97 2.50 -14.84
N GLY A 57 17.93 1.91 -15.55
CA GLY A 57 18.14 2.19 -16.97
C GLY A 57 18.78 3.55 -17.27
N GLN A 58 18.67 3.98 -18.54
CA GLN A 58 19.24 5.25 -19.03
C GLN A 58 18.39 6.47 -18.63
N THR A 59 17.19 6.25 -18.07
CA THR A 59 16.25 7.28 -17.63
C THR A 59 16.55 7.83 -16.23
N ALA A 60 17.63 7.38 -15.59
CA ALA A 60 18.10 7.87 -14.31
C ALA A 60 18.54 9.36 -14.40
N ASN A 61 17.70 10.26 -13.89
CA ASN A 61 18.01 11.68 -13.79
C ASN A 61 17.92 12.19 -12.33
N VAL A 62 18.59 13.30 -12.03
CA VAL A 62 18.69 13.87 -10.67
C VAL A 62 17.33 14.35 -10.15
N GLU A 63 16.47 14.85 -11.03
CA GLU A 63 15.16 15.38 -10.68
C GLU A 63 14.23 14.27 -10.18
N THR A 64 14.11 13.17 -10.92
CA THR A 64 13.31 12.00 -10.54
C THR A 64 13.84 11.35 -9.25
N LYS A 65 15.15 11.34 -9.02
CA LYS A 65 15.72 10.89 -7.73
C LYS A 65 15.29 11.78 -6.57
N LYS A 66 15.34 13.09 -6.73
CA LYS A 66 14.88 14.05 -5.72
C LYS A 66 13.39 13.85 -5.43
N GLU A 67 12.58 13.77 -6.47
CA GLU A 67 11.14 13.52 -6.36
C GLU A 67 10.80 12.19 -5.68
N PHE A 68 11.62 11.16 -5.90
CA PHE A 68 11.49 9.88 -5.20
C PHE A 68 11.72 10.05 -3.70
N PHE A 69 12.78 10.73 -3.28
CA PHE A 69 13.04 10.96 -1.85
C PHE A 69 11.94 11.76 -1.17
N GLU A 70 11.36 12.76 -1.85
CA GLU A 70 10.22 13.51 -1.33
C GLU A 70 9.00 12.62 -1.07
N GLU A 71 8.72 11.65 -1.95
CA GLU A 71 7.64 10.68 -1.74
C GLU A 71 8.01 9.60 -0.73
N GLN A 72 9.28 9.20 -0.68
CA GLN A 72 9.80 8.25 0.30
C GLN A 72 9.62 8.78 1.72
N TYR A 73 9.82 10.07 1.98
CA TYR A 73 9.53 10.63 3.30
C TYR A 73 8.04 10.58 3.66
N LYS A 74 7.15 10.87 2.69
CA LYS A 74 5.71 10.76 2.90
C LYS A 74 5.26 9.33 3.12
N SER A 75 5.99 8.36 2.55
CA SER A 75 5.68 6.93 2.63
C SER A 75 5.58 6.41 4.07
N TRP A 76 6.34 7.00 5.00
CA TRP A 76 6.28 6.69 6.43
C TRP A 76 4.90 6.88 7.07
N LEU A 77 4.03 7.71 6.48
CA LEU A 77 2.70 7.99 7.03
C LEU A 77 1.66 6.92 6.64
N TYR A 78 1.91 6.13 5.60
CA TYR A 78 0.91 5.22 5.04
C TYR A 78 1.42 3.81 4.75
N CYS A 79 2.73 3.59 4.69
CA CYS A 79 3.31 2.29 4.39
C CYS A 79 3.33 1.35 5.60
N SER A 80 3.41 0.05 5.32
CA SER A 80 3.80 -0.93 6.35
C SER A 80 5.31 -0.88 6.61
N ASP A 81 5.72 -1.41 7.76
CA ASP A 81 7.14 -1.52 8.13
C ASP A 81 7.94 -2.29 7.07
N GLU A 82 7.39 -3.39 6.53
CA GLU A 82 8.04 -4.19 5.48
C GLU A 82 8.34 -3.36 4.21
N VAL A 83 7.46 -2.44 3.85
CA VAL A 83 7.68 -1.54 2.70
C VAL A 83 8.78 -0.53 3.02
N ILE A 84 8.79 0.04 4.22
CA ILE A 84 9.81 0.99 4.65
C ILE A 84 11.19 0.33 4.70
N GLU A 85 11.29 -0.89 5.23
CA GLU A 85 12.52 -1.68 5.25
C GLU A 85 13.04 -1.94 3.83
N ALA A 86 12.18 -2.37 2.91
CA ALA A 86 12.55 -2.60 1.51
C ALA A 86 13.03 -1.31 0.81
N ILE A 87 12.40 -0.17 1.09
CA ILE A 87 12.84 1.12 0.55
C ILE A 87 14.20 1.53 1.14
N ASN A 88 14.40 1.34 2.45
CA ASN A 88 15.67 1.67 3.10
C ASN A 88 16.83 0.79 2.59
N GLU A 89 16.57 -0.46 2.24
CA GLU A 89 17.54 -1.35 1.57
C GLU A 89 18.01 -0.73 0.24
N MET A 90 17.06 -0.27 -0.60
CA MET A 90 17.40 0.40 -1.86
C MET A 90 18.17 1.71 -1.63
N VAL A 91 17.75 2.53 -0.66
CA VAL A 91 18.46 3.78 -0.33
C VAL A 91 19.89 3.49 0.13
N SER A 92 20.09 2.44 0.94
CA SER A 92 21.42 2.01 1.40
C SER A 92 22.29 1.59 0.21
N LEU A 93 21.75 0.81 -0.73
CA LEU A 93 22.44 0.44 -1.96
C LEU A 93 22.88 1.68 -2.77
N VAL A 94 22.04 2.70 -2.88
CA VAL A 94 22.38 3.94 -3.58
C VAL A 94 23.49 4.72 -2.86
N ILE A 95 23.45 4.78 -1.54
CA ILE A 95 24.46 5.48 -0.72
C ILE A 95 25.81 4.75 -0.79
N GLU A 96 25.81 3.42 -0.66
CA GLU A 96 27.00 2.57 -0.67
C GLU A 96 27.75 2.64 -2.00
N ASN A 97 27.00 2.71 -3.11
CA ASN A 97 27.57 2.85 -4.44
C ASN A 97 28.01 4.30 -4.76
N LYS A 98 27.86 5.28 -3.84
CA LYS A 98 28.34 6.67 -3.98
C LYS A 98 28.01 7.37 -5.32
N GLY A 99 26.96 6.95 -6.01
CA GLY A 99 26.59 7.48 -7.33
C GLY A 99 27.20 6.75 -8.53
N ASP A 100 28.04 5.73 -8.31
CA ASP A 100 28.38 4.74 -9.34
C ASP A 100 27.16 3.88 -9.66
N VAL A 101 27.12 3.34 -10.88
CA VAL A 101 26.03 2.47 -11.35
C VAL A 101 26.04 1.18 -10.53
N PRO A 102 25.01 0.93 -9.69
CA PRO A 102 24.92 -0.32 -8.94
C PRO A 102 24.86 -1.51 -9.90
N ASP A 103 25.23 -2.71 -9.43
CA ASP A 103 25.00 -3.95 -10.17
C ASP A 103 23.53 -4.02 -10.64
N PRO A 104 23.27 -4.12 -11.96
CA PRO A 104 21.92 -4.17 -12.50
C PRO A 104 21.05 -5.28 -11.89
N GLU A 105 21.64 -6.43 -11.57
CA GLU A 105 20.90 -7.55 -10.96
C GLU A 105 20.46 -7.21 -9.53
N GLU A 106 21.35 -6.57 -8.77
CA GLU A 106 21.08 -6.13 -7.41
C GLU A 106 20.07 -4.98 -7.36
N GLY A 107 20.19 -4.01 -8.28
CA GLY A 107 19.21 -2.94 -8.46
C GLY A 107 17.82 -3.49 -8.79
N GLN A 108 17.73 -4.47 -9.69
CA GLN A 108 16.47 -5.14 -10.01
C GLN A 108 15.90 -5.89 -8.79
N ARG A 109 16.76 -6.54 -8.00
CA ARG A 109 16.35 -7.26 -6.79
C ARG A 109 15.71 -6.34 -5.76
N VAL A 110 16.38 -5.24 -5.39
CA VAL A 110 15.87 -4.32 -4.36
C VAL A 110 14.57 -3.64 -4.80
N ILE A 111 14.44 -3.28 -6.08
CA ILE A 111 13.20 -2.71 -6.61
C ILE A 111 12.08 -3.74 -6.61
N GLY A 112 12.35 -4.97 -7.04
CA GLY A 112 11.39 -6.07 -7.00
C GLY A 112 10.91 -6.34 -5.56
N ASN A 113 11.79 -6.25 -4.57
CA ASN A 113 11.43 -6.39 -3.16
C ASN A 113 10.45 -5.30 -2.70
N ILE A 114 10.68 -4.03 -3.08
CA ILE A 114 9.77 -2.92 -2.77
C ILE A 114 8.37 -3.21 -3.34
N VAL A 115 8.28 -3.64 -4.59
CA VAL A 115 6.99 -3.93 -5.24
C VAL A 115 6.28 -5.11 -4.56
N VAL A 116 7.00 -6.16 -4.18
CA VAL A 116 6.44 -7.28 -3.45
C VAL A 116 5.91 -6.84 -2.09
N ALA A 117 6.66 -6.01 -1.35
CA ALA A 117 6.23 -5.46 -0.07
C ALA A 117 4.96 -4.59 -0.21
N MET A 118 4.90 -3.71 -1.21
CA MET A 118 3.71 -2.90 -1.49
C MET A 118 2.48 -3.77 -1.75
N ARG A 119 2.64 -4.84 -2.54
CA ARG A 119 1.54 -5.79 -2.81
C ARG A 119 1.08 -6.50 -1.56
N LYS A 120 1.98 -6.86 -0.64
CA LYS A 120 1.63 -7.44 0.65
C LYS A 120 0.93 -6.43 1.55
N ASP A 121 1.33 -5.17 1.56
CA ASP A 121 0.66 -4.13 2.33
C ASP A 121 -0.78 -3.88 1.82
N LEU A 122 -0.99 -3.89 0.50
CA LEU A 122 -2.31 -3.69 -0.10
C LEU A 122 -3.24 -4.91 0.05
N TYR A 123 -2.71 -6.12 -0.19
CA TYR A 123 -3.54 -7.32 -0.37
C TYR A 123 -3.24 -8.44 0.64
N GLY A 124 -2.34 -8.21 1.60
CA GLY A 124 -1.97 -9.12 2.69
C GLY A 124 -0.98 -10.23 2.31
N LYS A 125 -1.20 -10.93 1.18
CA LYS A 125 -0.32 -12.03 0.75
C LYS A 125 -0.05 -11.95 -0.74
N THR A 126 1.15 -12.40 -1.15
CA THR A 126 1.49 -12.55 -2.56
C THR A 126 2.32 -13.81 -2.79
N LYS A 127 2.13 -14.42 -3.96
CA LYS A 127 2.94 -15.55 -4.44
C LYS A 127 4.05 -15.10 -5.39
N LEU A 128 4.05 -13.82 -5.77
CA LEU A 128 5.04 -13.24 -6.66
C LEU A 128 6.31 -12.93 -5.87
N GLY A 129 7.46 -13.23 -6.45
CA GLY A 129 8.76 -12.85 -5.91
C GLY A 129 9.30 -11.59 -6.59
N HIS A 130 10.44 -11.10 -6.12
CA HIS A 130 11.11 -9.93 -6.71
C HIS A 130 11.40 -10.13 -8.20
N LYS A 131 11.76 -11.35 -8.63
CA LYS A 131 11.99 -11.70 -10.05
C LYS A 131 10.74 -11.65 -10.93
N SER A 132 9.55 -11.64 -10.33
CA SER A 132 8.28 -11.52 -11.07
C SER A 132 8.00 -10.09 -11.51
N PHE A 133 8.75 -9.12 -10.96
CA PHE A 133 8.68 -7.73 -11.38
C PHE A 133 9.87 -7.43 -12.30
N THR A 134 9.55 -7.03 -13.53
CA THR A 134 10.54 -6.52 -14.48
C THR A 134 10.14 -5.11 -14.84
N TYR A 135 11.03 -4.17 -14.56
CA TYR A 135 10.86 -2.81 -15.04
C TYR A 135 11.32 -2.75 -16.49
N THR A 136 10.37 -2.63 -17.43
CA THR A 136 10.70 -2.47 -18.85
C THR A 136 10.84 -0.97 -19.14
N ASP A 137 12.06 -0.53 -19.39
CA ASP A 137 12.28 0.79 -19.97
C ASP A 137 11.84 0.75 -21.44
N VAL A 138 10.78 1.49 -21.78
CA VAL A 138 10.20 1.54 -23.13
C VAL A 138 10.80 2.67 -23.97
N ILE A 139 11.74 3.44 -23.42
CA ILE A 139 12.46 4.49 -24.13
C ILE A 139 13.87 3.97 -24.42
N GLY A 140 13.98 3.22 -25.52
CA GLY A 140 15.23 2.82 -26.17
C GLY A 140 15.27 3.35 -27.60
#